data_AF-A0A7S1ZRN6-F1
#
_entry.id   AF-A0A7S1ZRN6-F1
#
_cell.length_a   1.000
_cell.length_b   1.000
_cell.length_c   1.000
_cell.angle_alpha   90.00
_cell.angle_beta   90.00
_cell.angle_gamma   90.00
#
_symmetry.space_group_name_H-M   'P 1'
#
loop_
_entity.id
_entity.type
_entity.pdbx_description
1 polymer ?
#
loop_
_entity_poly.entity_id
_entity_poly.type
_entity_poly.pdbx_seq_one_letter_code
_entity_poly.pdbx_strand_id
1 'polypeptide(L)'
;NENYSIGNFSPQKFTLLLLGTFCGFLILFAIVLSAAKLKMRTICTLDALELCGPDSVYHFVLCDSIIGWVVVLVNIGFQVTLFNLFLRTSSFENKENSAWVYNMRCPRNSIECEDDSTISWAGWASLFAVMLIYLMKDIVRGLKLIYRAARLANFRLFVGGIILISVALYSIITSFFYNKAIASSDAEIIVNSVVLTFMTEIDEWFHRLLFYMFPGWLGEMMDVAGRFESKRNEKSDFEVGADTIYHPKNDPITLQTHTVLQGDKKGINSSEDRNTSNKLSEGKQKNTSLIGELLDEDQDSPVLSEIKMLTKTIEKLQKEINVMNFKLNEIENKEEDVVEPITAMRRRSYAGLLSGSVVPSPTAMGDSMYQKMDLMGGRSKSFSYMLS
;
A
#
# COMPACT_ATOMS: atom_id res chain seq x y z
N ASN A 1 -24.55 -32.80 -21.18
CA ASN A 1 -25.21 -33.00 -19.87
C ASN A 1 -24.36 -33.85 -18.94
N GLU A 2 -23.08 -33.51 -18.78
CA GLU A 2 -22.34 -33.92 -17.59
C GLU A 2 -22.79 -32.97 -16.49
N ASN A 3 -23.74 -33.44 -15.68
CA ASN A 3 -24.08 -32.85 -14.41
C ASN A 3 -22.84 -32.96 -13.51
N TYR A 4 -21.91 -32.01 -13.65
CA TYR A 4 -20.99 -31.69 -12.57
C TYR A 4 -21.88 -31.24 -11.41
N SER A 5 -22.22 -32.20 -10.56
CA SER A 5 -22.70 -31.94 -9.21
C SER A 5 -21.55 -31.21 -8.53
N ILE A 6 -21.53 -29.89 -8.70
CA ILE A 6 -20.73 -28.98 -7.88
C ILE A 6 -21.29 -29.21 -6.47
N GLY A 7 -20.72 -30.20 -5.78
CA GLY A 7 -21.27 -30.74 -4.55
C GLY A 7 -21.53 -29.60 -3.57
N ASN A 8 -22.71 -29.62 -2.96
CA ASN A 8 -23.24 -28.65 -1.99
C ASN A 8 -22.18 -27.70 -1.42
N PHE A 9 -21.87 -26.65 -2.17
CA PHE A 9 -20.90 -25.65 -1.77
C PHE A 9 -21.58 -24.78 -0.72
N SER A 10 -21.38 -25.12 0.54
CA SER A 10 -21.84 -24.30 1.66
C SER A 10 -20.77 -23.23 1.93
N PRO A 11 -21.04 -21.93 1.69
CA PRO A 11 -20.05 -20.87 1.88
C PRO A 11 -19.54 -20.79 3.32
N GLN A 12 -20.32 -21.29 4.29
CA GLN A 12 -19.91 -21.41 5.68
C GLN A 12 -18.78 -22.43 5.85
N LYS A 13 -18.92 -23.62 5.25
CA LYS A 13 -17.86 -24.64 5.27
C LYS A 13 -16.61 -24.14 4.60
N PHE A 14 -16.76 -23.39 3.51
CA PHE A 14 -15.64 -22.80 2.79
C PHE A 14 -14.92 -21.72 3.61
N THR A 15 -15.68 -20.84 4.27
CA THR A 15 -15.10 -19.82 5.15
C THR A 15 -14.40 -20.46 6.35
N LEU A 16 -14.99 -21.48 6.97
CA LEU A 16 -14.35 -22.24 8.04
C LEU A 16 -13.08 -22.96 7.56
N LEU A 17 -13.08 -23.47 6.34
CA LEU A 17 -11.91 -24.09 5.73
C LEU A 17 -10.80 -23.06 5.51
N LEU A 18 -11.11 -21.88 4.97
CA LEU A 18 -10.12 -20.81 4.79
C LEU A 18 -9.58 -20.27 6.12
N LEU A 19 -10.44 -20.08 7.12
CA LEU A 19 -10.00 -19.66 8.44
C LEU A 19 -9.12 -20.75 9.09
N GLY A 20 -9.51 -22.02 8.93
CA GLY A 20 -8.75 -23.17 9.40
C GLY A 20 -7.38 -23.29 8.74
N THR A 21 -7.29 -23.10 7.42
CA THR A 21 -6.00 -23.10 6.71
C THR A 21 -5.13 -21.94 7.17
N PHE A 22 -5.69 -20.74 7.33
CA PHE A 22 -4.98 -19.58 7.85
C PHE A 22 -4.41 -19.82 9.25
N CYS A 23 -5.24 -20.29 10.19
CA CYS A 23 -4.79 -20.66 11.53
C CYS A 23 -3.72 -21.77 11.49
N GLY A 24 -3.88 -22.76 10.62
CA GLY A 24 -2.90 -23.83 10.40
C GLY A 24 -1.54 -23.30 9.94
N PHE A 25 -1.51 -22.37 8.97
CA PHE A 25 -0.28 -21.74 8.50
C PHE A 25 0.41 -20.92 9.60
N LEU A 26 -0.35 -20.19 10.41
CA LEU A 26 0.20 -19.44 11.54
C LEU A 26 0.81 -20.36 12.60
N ILE A 27 0.15 -21.47 12.93
CA ILE A 27 0.66 -22.47 13.89
C ILE A 27 1.93 -23.14 13.33
N LEU A 28 1.89 -23.61 12.07
CA LEU A 28 3.04 -24.24 11.43
C LEU A 28 4.25 -23.29 11.42
N PHE A 29 4.05 -22.03 11.06
CA PHE A 29 5.13 -21.05 11.05
C PHE A 29 5.65 -20.75 12.46
N ALA A 30 4.77 -20.64 13.45
CA ALA A 30 5.17 -20.48 14.85
C ALA A 30 6.02 -21.68 15.35
N ILE A 31 5.67 -22.90 14.94
CA ILE A 31 6.46 -24.11 15.22
C ILE A 31 7.82 -24.03 14.53
N VAL A 32 7.89 -23.66 13.25
CA VAL A 32 9.15 -23.53 12.50
C VAL A 32 10.07 -22.50 13.15
N LEU A 33 9.54 -21.34 13.55
CA LEU A 33 10.33 -20.33 14.25
C LEU A 33 10.80 -20.80 15.62
N SER A 34 9.93 -21.48 16.37
CA SER A 34 10.27 -22.05 17.68
C SER A 34 11.37 -23.10 17.57
N ALA A 35 11.28 -23.97 16.55
CA ALA A 35 12.26 -25.02 16.27
C ALA A 35 13.60 -24.45 15.80
N ALA A 36 13.59 -23.34 15.04
CA ALA A 36 14.79 -22.70 14.57
C ALA A 36 15.64 -22.03 15.68
N LYS A 37 15.17 -22.01 16.94
CA LYS A 37 15.80 -21.32 18.09
C LYS A 37 16.23 -19.89 17.75
N LEU A 38 15.56 -19.27 16.78
CA LEU A 38 15.84 -17.91 16.37
C LEU A 38 15.35 -17.03 17.51
N LYS A 39 16.30 -16.46 18.27
CA LYS A 39 16.00 -15.49 19.30
C LYS A 39 15.34 -14.30 18.61
N MET A 40 14.01 -14.28 18.63
CA MET A 40 13.21 -13.24 17.99
C MET A 40 13.68 -11.89 18.52
N ARG A 41 14.43 -11.16 17.70
CA ARG A 41 14.69 -9.75 17.95
C ARG A 41 13.52 -9.00 17.35
N THR A 42 12.72 -8.39 18.21
CA THR A 42 11.67 -7.45 17.84
C THR A 42 12.35 -6.22 17.23
N ILE A 43 12.51 -6.20 15.91
CA ILE A 43 13.02 -5.03 15.21
C ILE A 43 11.94 -4.57 14.23
N CYS A 44 11.29 -3.46 14.58
CA CYS A 44 10.49 -2.69 13.65
C CYS A 44 11.46 -1.84 12.81
N THR A 45 11.35 -1.90 11.49
CA THR A 45 12.19 -1.13 10.56
C THR A 45 11.28 -0.17 9.81
N LEU A 46 11.60 1.11 9.59
CA LEU A 46 10.73 2.01 8.79
C LEU A 46 10.58 1.50 7.37
N ASP A 47 11.59 0.82 6.83
CA ASP A 47 11.41 0.16 5.54
C ASP A 47 10.24 -0.82 5.57
N ALA A 48 9.92 -1.45 6.72
CA ALA A 48 8.77 -2.34 6.86
C ALA A 48 7.46 -1.55 7.00
N LEU A 49 7.51 -0.37 7.62
CA LEU A 49 6.39 0.55 7.73
C LEU A 49 5.98 1.09 6.35
N GLU A 50 6.96 1.52 5.55
CA GLU A 50 6.75 1.97 4.17
C GLU A 50 6.20 0.83 3.29
N LEU A 51 6.64 -0.41 3.55
CA LEU A 51 6.14 -1.59 2.85
C LEU A 51 4.68 -1.94 3.17
N CYS A 52 4.23 -1.78 4.42
CA CYS A 52 2.80 -1.92 4.76
C CYS A 52 1.95 -0.82 4.11
N GLY A 53 2.54 0.35 3.87
CA GLY A 53 1.84 1.56 3.50
C GLY A 53 1.53 2.38 4.75
N PRO A 54 1.89 3.68 4.79
CA PRO A 54 1.72 4.51 5.97
C PRO A 54 0.25 4.67 6.37
N ASP A 55 -0.67 4.49 5.41
CA ASP A 55 -2.10 4.71 5.60
C ASP A 55 -2.92 3.46 5.86
N SER A 56 -2.30 2.30 6.07
CA SER A 56 -3.02 1.04 6.32
C SER A 56 -3.01 0.66 7.80
N VAL A 57 -4.14 0.15 8.30
CA VAL A 57 -4.29 -0.37 9.67
C VAL A 57 -3.31 -1.50 9.96
N TYR A 58 -2.89 -2.24 8.93
CA TYR A 58 -1.98 -3.37 9.08
C TYR A 58 -0.58 -2.97 9.60
N HIS A 59 -0.23 -1.68 9.57
CA HIS A 59 1.00 -1.19 10.18
C HIS A 59 1.05 -1.44 11.70
N PHE A 60 -0.10 -1.45 12.39
CA PHE A 60 -0.17 -1.68 13.84
C PHE A 60 0.27 -3.09 14.25
N VAL A 61 0.25 -4.06 13.34
CA VAL A 61 0.78 -5.42 13.57
C VAL A 61 2.28 -5.38 13.88
N LEU A 62 2.99 -4.38 13.34
CA LEU A 62 4.43 -4.22 13.54
C LEU A 62 4.74 -3.60 14.92
N CYS A 63 3.78 -2.87 15.50
CA CYS A 63 3.93 -2.24 16.81
C CYS A 63 3.84 -3.27 17.95
N ASP A 64 4.46 -2.94 19.10
CA ASP A 64 4.42 -3.77 20.32
C ASP A 64 3.20 -3.49 21.21
N SER A 65 2.26 -2.69 20.70
CA SER A 65 1.09 -2.27 21.45
C SER A 65 -0.04 -3.27 21.34
N ILE A 66 -0.50 -3.80 22.48
CA ILE A 66 -1.69 -4.67 22.56
C ILE A 66 -2.91 -3.96 21.94
N ILE A 67 -3.03 -2.65 22.14
CA ILE A 67 -4.13 -1.85 21.58
C ILE A 67 -4.07 -1.89 20.05
N GLY A 68 -2.89 -1.76 19.45
CA GLY A 68 -2.70 -1.85 17.99
C GLY A 68 -3.13 -3.20 17.44
N TRP A 69 -2.81 -4.29 18.14
CA TRP A 69 -3.28 -5.64 17.77
C TRP A 69 -4.80 -5.77 17.83
N VAL A 70 -5.45 -5.24 18.88
CA VAL A 70 -6.91 -5.24 18.98
C VAL A 70 -7.53 -4.46 17.82
N VAL A 71 -6.99 -3.30 17.48
CA VAL A 71 -7.46 -2.48 16.33
C VAL A 71 -7.38 -3.26 15.01
N VAL A 72 -6.26 -3.95 14.77
CA VAL A 72 -6.10 -4.78 13.56
C VAL A 72 -7.11 -5.93 13.55
N LEU A 73 -7.28 -6.63 14.67
CA LEU A 73 -8.22 -7.74 14.77
C LEU A 73 -9.67 -7.30 14.54
N VAL A 74 -10.05 -6.14 15.07
CA VAL A 74 -11.37 -5.54 14.81
C VAL A 74 -11.53 -5.23 13.33
N ASN A 75 -10.53 -4.63 12.68
CA ASN A 75 -10.57 -4.31 11.25
C ASN A 75 -10.68 -5.56 10.37
N ILE A 76 -9.85 -6.59 10.64
CA ILE A 76 -9.92 -7.88 9.93
C ILE A 76 -11.28 -8.53 10.15
N GLY A 77 -11.76 -8.55 11.41
CA GLY A 77 -13.07 -9.10 11.74
C GLY A 77 -14.19 -8.41 10.96
N PHE A 78 -14.16 -7.08 10.90
CA PHE A 78 -15.12 -6.29 10.13
C PHE A 78 -15.07 -6.60 8.63
N GLN A 79 -13.89 -6.60 8.02
CA GLN A 79 -13.72 -6.94 6.59
C GLN A 79 -14.20 -8.36 6.29
N VAL A 80 -13.83 -9.34 7.13
CA VAL A 80 -14.29 -10.73 6.99
C VAL A 80 -15.80 -10.84 7.15
N THR A 81 -16.42 -10.09 8.07
CA THR A 81 -17.88 -10.05 8.21
C THR A 81 -18.55 -9.50 6.95
N LEU A 82 -18.01 -8.44 6.34
CA LEU A 82 -18.55 -7.88 5.09
C LEU A 82 -18.46 -8.88 3.94
N PHE A 83 -17.31 -9.52 3.72
CA PHE A 83 -17.19 -10.56 2.69
C PHE A 83 -18.11 -11.76 2.94
N ASN A 84 -18.29 -12.16 4.21
CA ASN A 84 -19.25 -13.20 4.57
C ASN A 84 -20.70 -12.82 4.25
N LEU A 85 -21.06 -11.54 4.32
CA LEU A 85 -22.38 -11.07 3.91
C LEU A 85 -22.60 -11.37 2.42
N PHE A 86 -21.64 -11.00 1.57
CA PHE A 86 -21.69 -11.27 0.13
C PHE A 86 -21.72 -12.78 -0.18
N LEU A 87 -20.88 -13.56 0.48
CA LEU A 87 -20.87 -15.03 0.34
C LEU A 87 -22.18 -15.69 0.81
N ARG A 88 -22.82 -15.13 1.85
CA ARG A 88 -24.10 -15.64 2.34
C ARG A 88 -25.22 -15.35 1.36
N THR A 89 -25.24 -14.16 0.75
CA THR A 89 -26.21 -13.80 -0.29
C THR A 89 -26.05 -14.63 -1.56
N SER A 90 -24.84 -15.13 -1.84
CA SER A 90 -24.56 -16.03 -2.96
C SER A 90 -24.81 -17.51 -2.66
N SER A 91 -25.36 -17.87 -1.49
CA SER A 91 -25.67 -19.27 -1.16
C SER A 91 -27.06 -19.69 -1.64
N PHE A 92 -27.16 -20.87 -2.23
CA PHE A 92 -28.45 -21.51 -2.60
C PHE A 92 -29.24 -22.05 -1.40
N GLU A 93 -28.60 -22.24 -0.23
CA GLU A 93 -29.26 -22.89 0.92
C GLU A 93 -30.38 -22.01 1.51
N ASN A 94 -30.33 -20.68 1.30
CA ASN A 94 -31.32 -19.74 1.82
C ASN A 94 -32.43 -19.47 0.80
N LYS A 95 -33.40 -20.38 0.65
CA LYS A 95 -34.51 -20.25 -0.33
C LYS A 95 -35.29 -18.92 -0.26
N GLU A 96 -35.37 -18.30 0.90
CA GLU A 96 -36.15 -17.06 1.10
C GLU A 96 -35.35 -15.77 0.92
N ASN A 97 -34.01 -15.83 1.00
CA ASN A 97 -33.14 -14.64 1.00
C ASN A 97 -31.96 -14.77 0.03
N SER A 98 -31.97 -15.75 -0.87
CA SER A 98 -30.92 -15.90 -1.87
C SER A 98 -31.07 -14.82 -2.94
N ALA A 99 -30.01 -14.06 -3.20
CA ALA A 99 -29.97 -13.09 -4.29
C ALA A 99 -29.74 -13.76 -5.66
N TRP A 100 -29.81 -15.09 -5.73
CA TRP A 100 -29.65 -15.84 -6.96
C TRP A 100 -30.70 -15.39 -7.98
N VAL A 101 -30.22 -14.76 -9.05
CA VAL A 101 -31.05 -14.38 -10.18
C VAL A 101 -31.19 -15.62 -11.07
N TYR A 102 -32.43 -16.07 -11.25
CA TYR A 102 -32.72 -17.17 -12.15
C TYR A 102 -32.64 -16.65 -13.60
N ASN A 103 -31.51 -16.88 -14.26
CA ASN A 103 -31.27 -16.44 -15.64
C ASN A 103 -32.05 -17.24 -16.68
N MET A 104 -32.70 -18.33 -16.27
CA MET A 104 -33.51 -19.15 -17.16
C MET A 104 -34.88 -18.51 -17.36
N ARG A 105 -35.19 -18.16 -18.60
CA ARG A 105 -36.52 -17.68 -18.99
C ARG A 105 -37.23 -18.78 -19.78
N CYS A 106 -38.43 -19.16 -19.32
CA CYS A 106 -39.27 -20.14 -20.01
C CYS A 106 -40.39 -19.39 -20.75
N PRO A 107 -40.35 -19.28 -22.09
CA PRO A 107 -41.42 -18.63 -22.84
C PRO A 107 -42.72 -19.45 -22.72
N ARG A 108 -43.88 -18.78 -22.70
CA ARG A 108 -45.19 -19.42 -22.47
C ARG A 108 -45.55 -20.52 -23.47
N ASN A 109 -44.91 -20.52 -24.63
CA ASN A 109 -45.22 -21.41 -25.75
C ASN A 109 -44.20 -22.54 -25.93
N SER A 110 -43.18 -22.65 -25.06
CA SER A 110 -42.17 -23.71 -25.13
C SER A 110 -41.99 -24.38 -23.79
N ILE A 111 -41.67 -25.68 -23.82
CA ILE A 111 -41.21 -26.44 -22.65
C ILE A 111 -39.69 -26.24 -22.47
N GLU A 112 -39.01 -25.78 -23.52
CA GLU A 112 -37.59 -25.45 -23.50
C GLU A 112 -37.40 -24.05 -22.91
N CYS A 113 -36.62 -23.96 -21.83
CA CYS A 113 -36.20 -22.70 -21.24
C CYS A 113 -34.86 -22.29 -21.83
N GLU A 114 -34.72 -21.02 -22.17
CA GLU A 114 -33.48 -20.45 -22.69
C GLU A 114 -32.72 -19.75 -21.55
N ASP A 115 -31.39 -19.88 -21.56
CA ASP A 115 -30.53 -19.14 -20.65
C ASP A 115 -30.35 -17.72 -21.22
N ASP A 116 -30.85 -16.73 -20.49
CA ASP A 116 -30.73 -15.30 -20.83
C ASP A 116 -29.39 -14.71 -20.37
N SER A 117 -28.45 -15.54 -19.90
CA SER A 117 -27.14 -15.07 -19.47
C SER A 117 -26.33 -14.55 -20.66
N THR A 118 -26.04 -13.25 -20.66
CA THR A 118 -25.20 -12.61 -21.69
C THR A 118 -23.75 -12.53 -21.24
N ILE A 119 -23.32 -13.44 -20.34
CA ILE A 119 -21.97 -13.42 -19.77
C ILE A 119 -21.00 -14.04 -20.75
N SER A 120 -20.06 -13.23 -21.22
CA SER A 120 -18.99 -13.69 -22.09
C SER A 120 -17.74 -14.10 -21.29
N TRP A 121 -16.85 -14.86 -21.92
CA TRP A 121 -15.51 -15.10 -21.36
C TRP A 121 -14.73 -13.79 -21.16
N ALA A 122 -15.03 -12.76 -21.96
CA ALA A 122 -14.43 -11.44 -21.83
C ALA A 122 -14.91 -10.74 -20.54
N GLY A 123 -16.17 -10.92 -20.14
CA GLY A 123 -16.69 -10.49 -18.83
C GLY A 123 -15.88 -11.10 -17.68
N TRP A 124 -15.67 -12.42 -17.70
CA TRP A 124 -14.84 -13.11 -16.70
C TRP A 124 -13.37 -12.65 -16.71
N ALA A 125 -12.79 -12.42 -17.89
CA ALA A 125 -11.44 -11.89 -18.00
C ALA A 125 -11.34 -10.46 -17.42
N SER A 126 -12.36 -9.62 -17.65
CA SER A 126 -12.42 -8.26 -17.10
C SER A 126 -12.53 -8.24 -15.58
N LEU A 127 -13.33 -9.14 -14.98
CA LEU A 127 -13.39 -9.37 -13.54
C LEU A 127 -11.99 -9.65 -12.99
N PHE A 128 -11.29 -10.63 -13.57
CA PHE A 128 -9.97 -11.00 -13.09
C PHE A 128 -8.96 -9.86 -13.25
N ALA A 129 -9.01 -9.14 -14.37
CA ALA A 129 -8.13 -8.00 -14.62
C ALA A 129 -8.36 -6.87 -13.59
N VAL A 130 -9.62 -6.49 -13.33
CA VAL A 130 -9.96 -5.46 -12.33
C VAL A 130 -9.49 -5.91 -10.95
N MET A 131 -9.89 -7.10 -10.50
CA MET A 131 -9.48 -7.61 -9.19
C MET A 131 -7.95 -7.67 -9.06
N LEU A 132 -7.25 -8.14 -10.09
CA LEU A 132 -5.79 -8.22 -10.08
C LEU A 132 -5.15 -6.84 -9.97
N ILE A 133 -5.57 -5.85 -10.76
CA ILE A 133 -4.97 -4.51 -10.75
C ILE A 133 -5.09 -3.86 -9.36
N TYR A 134 -6.27 -3.91 -8.75
CA TYR A 134 -6.48 -3.28 -7.46
C TYR A 134 -5.80 -4.05 -6.31
N LEU A 135 -5.85 -5.38 -6.31
CA LEU A 135 -5.28 -6.19 -5.22
C LEU A 135 -3.77 -6.46 -5.40
N MET A 136 -3.19 -6.18 -6.57
CA MET A 136 -1.75 -6.40 -6.82
C MET A 136 -0.90 -5.65 -5.81
N LYS A 137 -1.30 -4.42 -5.44
CA LYS A 137 -0.61 -3.60 -4.43
C LYS A 137 -0.46 -4.36 -3.12
N ASP A 138 -1.55 -4.96 -2.62
CA ASP A 138 -1.56 -5.68 -1.34
C ASP A 138 -0.81 -7.01 -1.42
N ILE A 139 -0.95 -7.74 -2.52
CA ILE A 139 -0.21 -8.99 -2.76
C ILE A 139 1.30 -8.72 -2.79
N VAL A 140 1.75 -7.72 -3.55
CA VAL A 140 3.17 -7.37 -3.66
C VAL A 140 3.73 -6.89 -2.31
N ARG A 141 2.99 -6.05 -1.59
CA ARG A 141 3.39 -5.58 -0.25
C ARG A 141 3.48 -6.73 0.75
N GLY A 142 2.47 -7.59 0.79
CA GLY A 142 2.44 -8.77 1.64
C GLY A 142 3.59 -9.74 1.34
N LEU A 143 3.90 -9.99 0.05
CA LEU A 143 5.01 -10.84 -0.36
C LEU A 143 6.36 -10.24 0.05
N LYS A 144 6.56 -8.93 -0.16
CA LYS A 144 7.78 -8.23 0.28
C LYS A 144 7.94 -8.29 1.80
N LEU A 145 6.86 -8.16 2.56
CA LEU A 145 6.86 -8.31 4.02
C LEU A 145 7.26 -9.72 4.45
N ILE A 146 6.68 -10.77 3.83
CA ILE A 146 7.04 -12.17 4.11
C ILE A 146 8.52 -12.42 3.78
N TYR A 147 8.99 -11.96 2.62
CA TYR A 147 10.38 -12.11 2.22
C TYR A 147 11.35 -11.47 3.24
N ARG A 148 11.04 -10.25 3.70
CA ARG A 148 11.84 -9.58 4.73
C ARG A 148 11.71 -10.25 6.09
N ALA A 149 10.53 -10.73 6.44
CA ALA A 149 10.32 -11.47 7.68
C ALA A 149 11.18 -12.74 7.74
N ALA A 150 11.29 -13.46 6.62
CA ALA A 150 12.15 -14.64 6.50
C ALA A 150 13.63 -14.27 6.65
N ARG A 151 14.08 -13.16 6.05
CA ARG A 151 15.47 -12.69 6.15
C ARG A 151 15.83 -12.19 7.55
N LEU A 152 14.91 -11.50 8.22
CA LEU A 152 15.12 -10.89 9.54
C LEU A 152 14.70 -11.79 10.70
N ALA A 153 14.13 -12.97 10.41
CA ALA A 153 13.52 -13.87 11.40
C ALA A 153 12.52 -13.16 12.33
N ASN A 154 11.74 -12.21 11.79
CA ASN A 154 10.76 -11.44 12.58
C ASN A 154 9.33 -11.95 12.31
N PHE A 155 8.76 -12.64 13.30
CA PHE A 155 7.41 -13.21 13.23
C PHE A 155 6.34 -12.16 12.94
N ARG A 156 6.46 -10.93 13.48
CA ARG A 156 5.42 -9.90 13.31
C ARG A 156 5.30 -9.44 11.86
N LEU A 157 6.43 -9.26 11.17
CA LEU A 157 6.43 -8.95 9.74
C LEU A 157 5.81 -10.07 8.92
N PHE A 158 6.07 -11.33 9.31
CA PHE A 158 5.49 -12.48 8.65
C PHE A 158 3.97 -12.51 8.82
N VAL A 159 3.48 -12.36 10.05
CA VAL A 159 2.04 -12.31 10.35
C VAL A 159 1.36 -11.17 9.58
N GLY A 160 1.96 -9.97 9.56
CA GLY A 160 1.43 -8.84 8.79
C GLY A 160 1.34 -9.14 7.29
N GLY A 161 2.38 -9.71 6.69
CA GLY A 161 2.37 -10.09 5.28
C GLY A 161 1.37 -11.20 4.94
N ILE A 162 1.20 -12.17 5.84
CA ILE A 162 0.22 -13.26 5.70
C ILE A 162 -1.20 -12.72 5.80
N ILE A 163 -1.49 -11.81 6.74
CA ILE A 163 -2.80 -11.16 6.86
C ILE A 163 -3.16 -10.43 5.56
N LEU A 164 -2.26 -9.58 5.05
CA LEU A 164 -2.48 -8.82 3.81
C LEU A 164 -2.82 -9.72 2.61
N ILE A 165 -2.01 -10.76 2.38
CA ILE A 165 -2.26 -11.71 1.28
C ILE A 165 -3.56 -12.47 1.51
N SER A 166 -3.87 -12.85 2.75
CA SER A 166 -5.07 -13.63 3.05
C SER A 166 -6.35 -12.84 2.81
N VAL A 167 -6.38 -11.57 3.20
CA VAL A 167 -7.51 -10.67 2.92
C VAL A 167 -7.67 -10.45 1.41
N ALA A 168 -6.58 -10.22 0.69
CA ALA A 168 -6.61 -10.07 -0.77
C ALA A 168 -7.14 -11.34 -1.46
N LEU A 169 -6.63 -12.52 -1.12
CA LEU A 169 -7.11 -13.78 -1.67
C LEU A 169 -8.58 -14.05 -1.31
N TYR A 170 -8.99 -13.72 -0.09
CA TYR A 170 -10.38 -13.89 0.34
C TYR A 170 -11.33 -12.99 -0.45
N SER A 171 -10.91 -11.76 -0.78
CA SER A 171 -11.66 -10.85 -1.65
C SER A 171 -11.78 -11.40 -3.08
N ILE A 172 -10.69 -11.91 -3.68
CA ILE A 172 -10.72 -12.55 -5.02
C ILE A 172 -11.73 -13.69 -5.04
N ILE A 173 -11.66 -14.58 -4.04
CA ILE A 173 -12.54 -15.75 -3.97
C ILE A 173 -14.00 -15.33 -3.76
N THR A 174 -14.25 -14.39 -2.85
CA THR A 174 -15.59 -13.85 -2.60
C THR A 174 -16.17 -13.23 -3.85
N SER A 175 -15.38 -12.44 -4.59
CA SER A 175 -15.78 -11.83 -5.85
C SER A 175 -16.12 -12.83 -6.92
N PHE A 176 -15.34 -13.90 -7.04
CA PHE A 176 -15.64 -14.99 -7.96
C PHE A 176 -17.00 -15.64 -7.65
N PHE A 177 -17.24 -16.04 -6.40
CA PHE A 177 -18.49 -16.72 -6.03
C PHE A 177 -19.70 -15.79 -6.06
N TYR A 178 -19.54 -14.54 -5.63
CA TYR A 178 -20.60 -13.54 -5.64
C TYR A 178 -21.05 -13.21 -7.07
N ASN A 179 -20.11 -12.90 -7.97
CA ASN A 179 -20.41 -12.60 -9.36
C ASN A 179 -21.01 -13.82 -10.09
N LYS A 180 -20.52 -15.02 -9.80
CA LYS A 180 -21.10 -16.26 -10.35
C LYS A 180 -22.56 -16.47 -9.97
N ALA A 181 -22.98 -15.97 -8.81
CA ALA A 181 -24.33 -16.17 -8.30
C ALA A 181 -25.35 -15.14 -8.77
N ILE A 182 -24.90 -13.90 -9.00
CA ILE A 182 -25.81 -12.76 -9.17
C ILE A 182 -25.71 -12.12 -10.55
N ALA A 183 -24.55 -12.15 -11.20
CA ALA A 183 -24.42 -11.48 -12.49
C ALA A 183 -25.23 -12.21 -13.56
N SER A 184 -25.95 -11.42 -14.35
CA SER A 184 -26.69 -11.83 -15.55
C SER A 184 -26.06 -11.28 -16.84
N SER A 185 -25.25 -10.21 -16.72
CA SER A 185 -24.56 -9.55 -17.82
C SER A 185 -23.12 -9.17 -17.50
N ASP A 186 -22.29 -8.95 -18.53
CA ASP A 186 -20.89 -8.51 -18.37
C ASP A 186 -20.78 -7.17 -17.62
N ALA A 187 -21.73 -6.25 -17.80
CA ALA A 187 -21.76 -4.97 -17.10
C ALA A 187 -21.97 -5.14 -15.59
N GLU A 188 -22.86 -6.06 -15.19
CA GLU A 188 -23.09 -6.38 -13.78
C GLU A 188 -21.86 -6.99 -13.13
N ILE A 189 -21.12 -7.85 -13.85
CA ILE A 189 -19.84 -8.39 -13.36
C ILE A 189 -18.89 -7.25 -12.98
N ILE A 190 -18.70 -6.28 -13.88
CA ILE A 190 -17.76 -5.17 -13.64
C ILE A 190 -18.21 -4.32 -12.45
N VAL A 191 -19.50 -3.93 -12.40
CA VAL A 191 -20.04 -3.10 -11.30
C VAL A 191 -19.89 -3.80 -9.96
N ASN A 192 -20.28 -5.07 -9.86
CA ASN A 192 -20.16 -5.87 -8.65
C ASN A 192 -18.70 -6.06 -8.22
N SER A 193 -17.78 -6.24 -9.18
CA SER A 193 -16.34 -6.34 -8.90
C SER A 193 -15.80 -5.09 -8.26
N VAL A 194 -16.12 -3.91 -8.82
CA VAL A 194 -15.69 -2.62 -8.30
C VAL A 194 -16.21 -2.39 -6.87
N VAL A 195 -17.47 -2.74 -6.60
CA VAL A 195 -18.04 -2.66 -5.24
C VAL A 195 -17.26 -3.55 -4.25
N LEU A 196 -16.92 -4.77 -4.64
CA LEU A 196 -16.14 -5.68 -3.78
C LEU A 196 -14.70 -5.23 -3.59
N THR A 197 -14.10 -4.60 -4.59
CA THR A 197 -12.78 -3.98 -4.45
C THR A 197 -12.80 -2.78 -3.50
N PHE A 198 -13.86 -1.96 -3.48
CA PHE A 198 -13.96 -0.89 -2.49
C PHE A 198 -13.96 -1.43 -1.05
N MET A 199 -14.46 -2.65 -0.82
CA MET A 199 -14.41 -3.28 0.50
C MET A 199 -12.98 -3.58 0.96
N THR A 200 -12.04 -3.81 0.03
CA THR A 200 -10.64 -4.02 0.41
C THR A 200 -9.96 -2.72 0.85
N GLU A 201 -10.39 -1.55 0.35
CA GLU A 201 -9.83 -0.25 0.74
C GLU A 201 -10.35 0.27 2.10
N ILE A 202 -11.35 -0.39 2.69
CA ILE A 202 -11.94 0.03 3.97
C ILE A 202 -10.91 0.14 5.08
N ASP A 203 -9.84 -0.67 5.06
CA ASP A 203 -8.78 -0.55 6.08
C ASP A 203 -8.09 0.82 5.99
N GLU A 204 -7.74 1.31 4.80
CA GLU A 204 -7.12 2.62 4.62
C GLU A 204 -8.03 3.76 5.11
N TRP A 205 -9.35 3.59 4.96
CA TRP A 205 -10.34 4.54 5.46
C TRP A 205 -10.48 4.46 6.98
N PHE A 206 -10.46 3.25 7.54
CA PHE A 206 -10.51 3.02 8.98
C PHE A 206 -9.27 3.58 9.67
N HIS A 207 -8.10 3.42 9.07
CA HIS A 207 -6.86 4.04 9.55
C HIS A 207 -6.96 5.56 9.59
N ARG A 208 -7.43 6.19 8.50
CA ARG A 208 -7.66 7.64 8.46
C ARG A 208 -8.66 8.09 9.53
N LEU A 209 -9.73 7.33 9.74
CA LEU A 209 -10.68 7.61 10.81
C LEU A 209 -10.04 7.54 12.20
N LEU A 210 -9.20 6.53 12.46
CA LEU A 210 -8.44 6.44 13.72
C LEU A 210 -7.48 7.60 13.91
N PHE A 211 -6.83 8.06 12.84
CA PHE A 211 -5.97 9.24 12.88
C PHE A 211 -6.74 10.48 13.32
N TYR A 212 -7.96 10.67 12.84
CA TYR A 212 -8.80 11.80 13.23
C TYR A 212 -9.37 11.67 14.66
N MET A 213 -9.75 10.47 15.08
CA MET A 213 -10.36 10.27 16.40
C MET A 213 -9.32 10.27 17.54
N PHE A 214 -8.13 9.73 17.29
CA PHE A 214 -7.11 9.50 18.33
C PHE A 214 -5.71 9.95 17.88
N PRO A 215 -5.52 11.23 17.47
CA PRO A 215 -4.26 11.70 16.92
C PRO A 215 -3.10 11.60 17.91
N GLY A 216 -3.35 11.81 19.21
CA GLY A 216 -2.32 11.70 20.25
C GLY A 216 -1.77 10.28 20.40
N TRP A 217 -2.66 9.28 20.47
CA TRP A 217 -2.27 7.87 20.57
C TRP A 217 -1.50 7.40 19.34
N LEU A 218 -1.95 7.81 18.15
CA LEU A 218 -1.31 7.43 16.90
C LEU A 218 0.06 8.10 16.73
N GLY A 219 0.18 9.38 17.12
CA GLY A 219 1.44 10.10 17.16
C GLY A 219 2.47 9.42 18.06
N GLU A 220 2.07 8.97 19.26
CA GLU A 220 2.94 8.20 20.15
C GLU A 220 3.42 6.90 19.51
N MET A 221 2.53 6.17 18.82
CA MET A 221 2.89 4.91 18.13
C MET A 221 3.87 5.14 16.97
N MET A 222 3.65 6.20 16.18
CA MET A 222 4.54 6.57 15.07
C MET A 222 5.90 7.07 15.58
N ASP A 223 5.92 7.87 16.64
CA ASP A 223 7.15 8.35 17.26
C ASP A 223 7.98 7.20 17.85
N VAL A 224 7.32 6.22 18.48
CA VAL A 224 7.98 5.00 18.95
C VAL A 224 8.63 4.27 17.77
N ALA A 225 7.94 4.14 16.64
CA ALA A 225 8.50 3.52 15.44
C ALA A 225 9.71 4.30 14.90
N GLY A 226 9.65 5.63 14.83
CA GLY A 226 10.76 6.48 14.38
C GLY A 226 11.99 6.43 15.29
N ARG A 227 11.79 6.41 16.62
CA ARG A 227 12.90 6.29 17.59
C ARG A 227 13.68 4.99 17.45
N PHE A 228 13.03 3.90 17.06
CA PHE A 228 13.71 2.62 16.88
C PHE A 228 14.76 2.64 15.78
N GLU A 229 14.58 3.49 14.77
CA GLU A 229 15.56 3.54 13.69
C GLU A 229 16.54 4.70 13.72
N SER A 230 16.24 5.80 14.41
CA SER A 230 17.29 6.74 14.80
C SER A 230 18.43 6.01 15.54
N LYS A 231 18.10 5.11 16.48
CA LYS A 231 19.08 4.26 17.18
C LYS A 231 19.79 3.25 16.27
N ARG A 232 19.19 2.85 15.16
CA ARG A 232 19.81 1.91 14.22
C ARG A 232 20.83 2.62 13.35
N ASN A 233 20.46 3.77 12.77
CA ASN A 233 21.34 4.54 11.90
C ASN A 233 22.60 4.99 12.66
N GLU A 234 22.44 5.37 13.93
CA GLU A 234 23.57 5.67 14.82
C GLU A 234 24.52 4.47 15.00
N LYS A 235 23.98 3.24 15.03
CA LYS A 235 24.79 2.03 15.23
C LYS A 235 25.44 1.53 13.94
N SER A 236 24.80 1.71 12.77
CA SER A 236 25.42 1.39 11.48
C SER A 236 26.60 2.31 11.17
N ASP A 237 26.53 3.58 11.55
CA ASP A 237 27.62 4.53 11.31
C ASP A 237 28.82 4.25 12.23
N PHE A 238 28.57 3.72 13.43
CA PHE A 238 29.62 3.32 14.38
C PHE A 238 30.38 2.06 13.94
N GLU A 239 29.73 1.08 13.31
CA GLU A 239 30.39 -0.15 12.83
C GLU A 239 31.17 0.05 11.52
N VAL A 240 30.88 1.10 10.72
CA VAL A 240 31.64 1.41 9.51
C VAL A 240 32.95 2.17 9.82
N GLY A 241 33.09 2.75 11.03
CA GLY A 241 34.27 3.54 11.43
C GLY A 241 35.35 2.81 12.22
N ALA A 242 35.13 1.58 12.69
CA ALA A 242 36.05 0.91 13.62
C ALA A 242 37.22 0.16 12.96
N ASP A 243 37.19 -0.07 11.63
CA ASP A 243 38.18 -0.93 10.96
C ASP A 243 39.14 -0.21 9.98
N THR A 244 39.26 1.13 10.02
CA THR A 244 40.26 1.86 9.18
C THR A 244 41.03 2.95 9.92
N ILE A 245 41.77 2.60 10.98
CA ILE A 245 42.93 3.40 11.41
C ILE A 245 44.16 2.91 10.63
N TYR A 246 44.42 3.51 9.47
CA TYR A 246 45.64 3.30 8.70
C TYR A 246 46.69 4.34 9.13
N HIS A 247 47.80 3.88 9.74
CA HIS A 247 48.93 4.72 10.13
C HIS A 247 49.88 4.88 8.92
N PRO A 248 50.13 6.09 8.40
CA PRO A 248 51.02 6.26 7.26
C PRO A 248 52.48 6.25 7.73
N LYS A 249 53.29 5.34 7.18
CA LYS A 249 54.76 5.44 7.20
C LYS A 249 55.25 5.89 5.83
N ASN A 250 56.05 6.95 5.85
CA ASN A 250 56.61 7.63 4.70
C ASN A 250 57.72 6.79 4.07
N ASP A 251 57.66 6.58 2.75
CA ASP A 251 58.80 6.24 1.91
C ASP A 251 58.73 6.97 0.56
N PRO A 252 59.88 7.26 -0.09
CA PRO A 252 60.00 8.26 -1.14
C PRO A 252 59.62 7.75 -2.54
N ILE A 253 58.96 8.63 -3.30
CA ILE A 253 58.36 8.38 -4.62
C ILE A 253 59.40 8.53 -5.73
N THR A 254 59.51 7.52 -6.61
CA THR A 254 60.11 7.64 -7.94
C THR A 254 59.04 7.96 -8.98
N LEU A 255 59.34 9.00 -9.76
CA LEU A 255 58.47 9.67 -10.73
C LEU A 255 58.50 8.95 -12.09
N GLN A 256 57.33 8.54 -12.60
CA GLN A 256 57.15 8.30 -14.03
C GLN A 256 55.86 8.96 -14.54
N THR A 257 56.07 9.96 -15.40
CA THR A 257 55.12 10.64 -16.28
C THR A 257 54.64 9.72 -17.40
N HIS A 258 53.32 9.66 -17.67
CA HIS A 258 52.80 9.50 -19.04
C HIS A 258 51.35 10.01 -19.23
N THR A 259 51.26 11.07 -20.04
CA THR A 259 50.38 11.35 -21.20
C THR A 259 48.86 11.09 -21.19
N VAL A 260 48.14 12.22 -21.10
CA VAL A 260 47.01 12.73 -21.93
C VAL A 260 46.32 11.77 -22.92
N LEU A 261 44.99 11.64 -22.80
CA LEU A 261 44.04 11.69 -23.93
C LEU A 261 42.68 12.30 -23.49
N GLN A 262 42.24 13.32 -24.23
CA GLN A 262 40.93 13.98 -24.18
C GLN A 262 39.86 13.10 -24.84
N GLY A 263 38.63 13.12 -24.31
CA GLY A 263 37.46 12.45 -24.89
C GLY A 263 36.16 13.21 -24.60
N ASP A 264 35.38 13.42 -25.66
CA ASP A 264 34.28 14.36 -25.86
C ASP A 264 33.07 14.29 -24.92
N LYS A 265 32.50 15.48 -24.65
CA LYS A 265 31.16 15.68 -24.07
C LYS A 265 30.12 15.78 -25.18
N LYS A 266 29.15 14.86 -25.19
CA LYS A 266 27.95 14.95 -26.03
C LYS A 266 26.73 15.22 -25.15
N GLY A 267 26.11 16.38 -25.37
CA GLY A 267 24.88 16.81 -24.70
C GLY A 267 23.66 16.06 -25.22
N ILE A 268 22.72 15.77 -24.32
CA ILE A 268 21.39 15.25 -24.62
C ILE A 268 20.40 16.26 -24.04
N ASN A 269 19.71 16.97 -24.93
CA ASN A 269 18.55 17.78 -24.62
C ASN A 269 17.34 16.85 -24.49
N SER A 270 16.64 16.90 -23.34
CA SER A 270 15.29 16.35 -23.20
C SER A 270 14.33 17.53 -23.17
N SER A 271 13.39 17.53 -24.12
CA SER A 271 12.36 18.55 -24.31
C SER A 271 11.07 17.81 -24.61
N GLU A 272 10.39 17.34 -23.58
CA GLU A 272 9.11 16.65 -23.72
C GLU A 272 8.30 16.82 -22.44
N ASP A 273 7.61 17.96 -22.31
CA ASP A 273 6.44 18.14 -21.44
C ASP A 273 5.83 19.52 -21.68
N ARG A 274 4.90 19.63 -22.64
CA ARG A 274 4.07 20.84 -22.80
C ARG A 274 2.72 20.67 -23.52
N ASN A 275 2.28 19.45 -23.85
CA ASN A 275 1.11 19.26 -24.73
C ASN A 275 -0.19 18.76 -24.07
N THR A 276 -0.26 18.62 -22.75
CA THR A 276 -1.46 18.04 -22.10
C THR A 276 -2.49 19.09 -21.63
N SER A 277 -2.15 20.38 -21.60
CA SER A 277 -3.06 21.43 -21.09
C SER A 277 -4.05 21.99 -22.13
N ASN A 278 -3.84 21.75 -23.43
CA ASN A 278 -4.68 22.35 -24.47
C ASN A 278 -5.96 21.55 -24.78
N LYS A 279 -6.06 20.26 -24.42
CA LYS A 279 -7.24 19.43 -24.72
C LYS A 279 -8.43 19.60 -23.76
N LEU A 280 -8.24 20.26 -22.61
CA LEU A 280 -9.34 20.51 -21.66
C LEU A 280 -10.12 21.80 -21.98
N SER A 281 -9.60 22.67 -22.86
CA SER A 281 -10.26 23.94 -23.22
C SER A 281 -11.29 23.79 -24.35
N GLU A 282 -11.10 22.84 -25.28
CA GLU A 282 -12.00 22.65 -26.43
C GLU A 282 -13.34 21.98 -26.08
N GLY A 283 -13.40 21.20 -24.98
CA GLY A 283 -14.64 20.55 -24.53
C GLY A 283 -15.63 21.51 -23.83
N LYS A 284 -15.15 22.65 -23.31
CA LYS A 284 -15.98 23.58 -22.53
C LYS A 284 -16.82 24.52 -23.42
N GLN A 285 -16.35 24.76 -24.65
CA GLN A 285 -16.97 25.70 -25.60
C GLN A 285 -18.15 25.08 -26.38
N LYS A 286 -18.19 23.75 -26.54
CA LYS A 286 -19.32 23.05 -27.20
C LYS A 286 -20.57 22.91 -26.34
N ASN A 287 -20.44 22.81 -25.01
CA ASN A 287 -21.60 22.65 -24.13
C ASN A 287 -22.32 23.97 -23.81
N THR A 288 -21.66 25.12 -23.97
CA THR A 288 -22.29 26.43 -23.76
C THR A 288 -23.13 26.89 -24.95
N SER A 289 -22.85 26.43 -26.18
CA SER A 289 -23.67 26.79 -27.35
C SER A 289 -24.99 26.03 -27.40
N LEU A 290 -25.04 24.78 -26.92
CA LEU A 290 -26.25 23.95 -26.94
C LEU A 290 -27.34 24.44 -25.95
N ILE A 291 -26.93 25.10 -24.86
CA ILE A 291 -27.87 25.64 -23.85
C ILE A 291 -28.49 26.95 -24.34
N GLY A 292 -27.79 27.73 -25.18
CA GLY A 292 -28.33 28.97 -25.75
C GLY A 292 -29.47 28.75 -26.74
N GLU A 293 -29.49 27.61 -27.43
CA GLU A 293 -30.47 27.30 -28.47
C GLU A 293 -31.79 26.71 -27.91
N LEU A 294 -31.80 26.26 -26.65
CA LEU A 294 -32.98 25.72 -25.96
C LEU A 294 -33.73 26.76 -25.10
N LEU A 295 -33.29 28.02 -25.08
CA LEU A 295 -33.79 29.07 -24.18
C LEU A 295 -34.63 30.16 -24.84
N ASP A 296 -34.95 30.04 -26.15
CA ASP A 296 -35.76 31.03 -26.89
C ASP A 296 -37.26 30.69 -26.99
N GLU A 297 -37.70 29.55 -26.44
CA GLU A 297 -39.13 29.21 -26.37
C GLU A 297 -39.64 29.32 -24.92
N ASP A 298 -40.55 30.27 -24.71
CA ASP A 298 -41.41 30.49 -23.52
C ASP A 298 -40.80 31.26 -22.32
N GLN A 299 -40.94 32.59 -22.36
CA GLN A 299 -40.32 33.54 -21.43
C GLN A 299 -40.97 33.63 -20.04
N ASP A 300 -42.15 33.03 -19.82
CA ASP A 300 -42.94 33.22 -18.59
C ASP A 300 -43.06 31.97 -17.69
N SER A 301 -42.27 30.92 -17.94
CA SER A 301 -42.27 29.74 -17.08
C SER A 301 -41.56 29.99 -15.74
N PRO A 302 -42.20 29.71 -14.58
CA PRO A 302 -41.55 29.82 -13.26
C PRO A 302 -40.28 28.95 -13.15
N VAL A 303 -40.21 27.85 -13.91
CA VAL A 303 -39.05 26.95 -13.98
C VAL A 303 -37.81 27.66 -14.53
N LEU A 304 -37.98 28.61 -15.47
CA LEU A 304 -36.87 29.33 -16.07
C LEU A 304 -36.15 30.23 -15.06
N SER A 305 -36.87 30.75 -14.07
CA SER A 305 -36.30 31.58 -13.00
C SER A 305 -35.42 30.77 -12.04
N GLU A 306 -35.80 29.54 -11.73
CA GLU A 306 -35.00 28.62 -10.91
C GLU A 306 -33.74 28.17 -11.66
N ILE A 307 -33.85 27.85 -12.95
CA ILE A 307 -32.70 27.49 -13.79
C ILE A 307 -31.69 28.63 -13.82
N LYS A 308 -32.14 29.89 -14.01
CA LYS A 308 -31.24 31.07 -13.98
C LYS A 308 -30.53 31.24 -12.64
N MET A 309 -31.22 30.98 -11.52
CA MET A 309 -30.60 31.02 -10.19
C MET A 309 -29.54 29.92 -10.02
N LEU A 310 -29.85 28.70 -10.48
CA LEU A 310 -28.93 27.56 -10.47
C LEU A 310 -27.68 27.83 -11.32
N THR A 311 -27.84 28.34 -12.54
CA THR A 311 -26.72 28.70 -13.42
C THR A 311 -25.79 29.72 -12.75
N LYS A 312 -26.36 30.77 -12.13
CA LYS A 312 -25.59 31.78 -11.40
C LYS A 312 -24.85 31.20 -10.19
N THR A 313 -25.44 30.21 -9.51
CA THR A 313 -24.81 29.52 -8.38
C THR A 313 -23.64 28.65 -8.85
N ILE A 314 -23.81 27.94 -9.98
CA ILE A 314 -22.75 27.14 -10.61
C ILE A 314 -21.57 28.03 -11.04
N GLU A 315 -21.82 29.18 -11.66
CA GLU A 315 -20.77 30.13 -12.05
C GLU A 315 -19.99 30.66 -10.84
N LYS A 316 -20.70 30.97 -9.74
CA LYS A 316 -20.06 31.40 -8.49
C LYS A 316 -19.14 30.31 -7.93
N LEU A 317 -19.61 29.06 -7.87
CA LEU A 317 -18.82 27.93 -7.39
C LEU A 317 -17.61 27.65 -8.29
N GLN A 318 -17.75 27.74 -9.62
CA GLN A 318 -16.62 27.59 -10.54
C GLN A 318 -15.55 28.67 -10.31
N LYS A 319 -15.95 29.90 -10.01
CA LYS A 319 -15.01 30.97 -9.68
C LYS A 319 -14.25 30.68 -8.38
N GLU A 320 -14.92 30.17 -7.36
CA GLU A 320 -14.28 29.79 -6.08
C GLU A 320 -13.30 28.61 -6.26
N ILE A 321 -13.66 27.61 -7.06
CA ILE A 321 -12.76 26.49 -7.41
C ILE A 321 -11.49 26.98 -8.11
N ASN A 322 -11.62 27.90 -9.07
CA ASN A 322 -10.46 28.45 -9.78
C ASN A 322 -9.52 29.22 -8.84
N VAL A 323 -10.06 29.95 -7.86
CA VAL A 323 -9.26 30.63 -6.83
C VAL A 323 -8.54 29.62 -5.92
N MET A 324 -9.19 28.52 -5.55
CA MET A 324 -8.56 27.47 -4.74
C MET A 324 -7.44 26.75 -5.49
N ASN A 325 -7.65 26.40 -6.76
CA ASN A 325 -6.61 25.79 -7.60
C ASN A 325 -5.40 26.71 -7.78
N PHE A 326 -5.62 28.02 -7.93
CA PHE A 326 -4.52 28.99 -7.97
C PHE A 326 -3.70 28.99 -6.68
N LYS A 327 -4.36 28.93 -5.51
CA LYS A 327 -3.67 28.85 -4.21
C LYS A 327 -2.92 27.54 -4.02
N LEU A 328 -3.45 26.42 -4.51
CA LEU A 328 -2.76 25.13 -4.46
C LEU A 328 -1.47 25.15 -5.28
N ASN A 329 -1.52 25.67 -6.50
CA ASN A 329 -0.32 25.82 -7.33
C ASN A 329 0.71 26.78 -6.70
N GLU A 330 0.26 27.81 -5.97
CA GLU A 330 1.16 28.69 -5.22
C GLU A 330 1.87 27.96 -4.07
N ILE A 331 1.20 27.00 -3.42
CA ILE A 331 1.79 26.18 -2.36
C ILE A 331 2.77 25.16 -2.95
N GLU A 332 2.39 24.49 -4.05
CA GLU A 332 3.23 23.50 -4.73
C GLU A 332 4.56 24.13 -5.20
N ASN A 333 4.51 25.33 -5.80
CA ASN A 333 5.72 26.05 -6.21
C ASN A 333 6.60 26.46 -5.00
N LYS A 334 6.01 26.76 -3.84
CA LYS A 334 6.77 27.06 -2.61
C LYS A 334 7.44 25.82 -2.02
N GLU A 335 6.90 24.64 -2.28
CA GLU A 335 7.46 23.37 -1.81
C GLU A 335 8.70 22.97 -2.64
N GLU A 336 8.68 23.20 -3.95
CA GLU A 336 9.86 23.00 -4.82
C GLU A 336 11.07 23.85 -4.39
N ASP A 337 10.85 25.11 -4.00
CA ASP A 337 11.90 26.02 -3.51
C ASP A 337 12.58 25.51 -2.21
N VAL A 338 11.90 24.66 -1.42
CA VAL A 338 12.45 24.07 -0.18
C VAL A 338 13.17 22.74 -0.45
N VAL A 339 12.75 21.98 -1.47
CA VAL A 339 13.31 20.67 -1.79
C VAL A 339 14.67 20.77 -2.53
N GLU A 340 14.87 21.82 -3.33
CA GLU A 340 16.12 22.03 -4.08
C GLU A 340 17.37 22.22 -3.17
N PRO A 341 17.34 23.04 -2.09
CA PRO A 341 18.50 23.18 -1.20
C PRO A 341 18.80 21.90 -0.40
N ILE A 342 17.79 21.11 -0.04
CA ILE A 342 17.97 19.84 0.69
C ILE A 342 18.64 18.79 -0.22
N THR A 343 18.23 18.71 -1.48
CA THR A 343 18.83 17.79 -2.45
C THR A 343 20.24 18.21 -2.86
N ALA A 344 20.52 19.52 -2.94
CA ALA A 344 21.87 20.05 -3.16
C ALA A 344 22.83 19.73 -1.99
N MET A 345 22.35 19.78 -0.75
CA MET A 345 23.14 19.41 0.43
C MET A 345 23.50 17.91 0.42
N ARG A 346 22.57 17.05 -0.03
CA ARG A 346 22.81 15.60 -0.21
C ARG A 346 23.88 15.31 -1.27
N ARG A 347 23.88 16.01 -2.41
CA ARG A 347 24.88 15.81 -3.49
C ARG A 347 26.30 16.14 -3.05
N ARG A 348 26.50 17.14 -2.17
CA ARG A 348 27.83 17.46 -1.62
C ARG A 348 28.35 16.35 -0.70
N SER A 349 27.48 15.68 0.04
CA SER A 349 27.88 14.60 0.94
C SER A 349 28.37 13.35 0.19
N TYR A 350 27.83 13.06 -0.99
CA TYR A 350 28.26 11.92 -1.81
C TYR A 350 29.49 12.21 -2.69
N ALA A 351 29.70 13.47 -3.10
CA ALA A 351 30.87 13.85 -3.89
C ALA A 351 32.19 13.68 -3.10
N GLY A 352 32.16 13.81 -1.77
CA GLY A 352 33.33 13.56 -0.91
C GLY A 352 33.67 12.07 -0.74
N LEU A 353 32.74 11.16 -1.02
CA LEU A 353 32.93 9.71 -0.86
C LEU A 353 33.49 9.02 -2.11
N LEU A 354 33.40 9.66 -3.29
CA LEU A 354 33.83 9.08 -4.57
C LEU A 354 35.24 9.51 -5.00
N SER A 355 35.89 10.44 -4.30
CA SER A 355 37.33 10.69 -4.45
C SER A 355 38.11 9.65 -3.64
N GLY A 356 38.07 8.40 -4.10
CA GLY A 356 38.72 7.25 -3.46
C GLY A 356 40.25 7.33 -3.54
N SER A 357 40.91 7.27 -2.38
CA SER A 357 42.30 6.82 -2.27
C SER A 357 42.33 5.30 -2.08
N VAL A 358 43.09 4.64 -2.97
CA VAL A 358 43.23 3.18 -3.13
C VAL A 358 43.93 2.55 -1.91
N VAL A 359 43.39 1.44 -1.38
CA VAL A 359 44.02 0.62 -0.33
C VAL A 359 44.33 -0.79 -0.88
N PRO A 360 45.57 -1.31 -0.76
CA PRO A 360 45.93 -2.67 -1.12
C PRO A 360 45.93 -3.65 0.08
N SER A 361 45.92 -4.93 -0.30
CA SER A 361 45.74 -6.17 0.48
C SER A 361 46.76 -6.43 1.62
N PRO A 362 46.38 -7.13 2.71
CA PRO A 362 47.30 -7.50 3.79
C PRO A 362 47.68 -8.98 3.80
N THR A 363 48.97 -9.25 4.01
CA THR A 363 49.50 -10.52 4.52
C THR A 363 50.53 -10.26 5.62
N ALA A 364 50.28 -10.87 6.79
CA ALA A 364 51.20 -11.28 7.86
C ALA A 364 51.79 -10.25 8.89
N MET A 365 51.80 -10.71 10.15
CA MET A 365 52.55 -10.29 11.35
C MET A 365 52.09 -8.99 12.06
N GLY A 366 52.04 -8.87 13.39
CA GLY A 366 52.50 -9.71 14.50
C GLY A 366 52.87 -8.81 15.68
N ASP A 367 52.37 -9.13 16.88
CA ASP A 367 52.78 -8.74 18.24
C ASP A 367 52.98 -7.24 18.61
N SER A 368 52.08 -6.73 19.47
CA SER A 368 52.37 -5.86 20.64
C SER A 368 51.13 -5.07 21.08
N MET A 369 50.55 -5.43 22.23
CA MET A 369 50.17 -4.48 23.31
C MET A 369 49.22 -5.15 24.31
N TYR A 370 49.81 -5.74 25.35
CA TYR A 370 49.23 -5.84 26.68
C TYR A 370 49.72 -4.63 27.48
N GLN A 371 48.82 -3.71 27.88
CA GLN A 371 48.87 -2.92 29.13
C GLN A 371 47.97 -1.68 29.03
N LYS A 372 46.70 -1.83 29.44
CA LYS A 372 45.92 -0.83 30.19
C LYS A 372 44.46 -1.25 30.16
N MET A 373 44.02 -2.00 31.18
CA MET A 373 42.62 -2.01 31.60
C MET A 373 42.52 -2.71 32.95
N ASP A 374 43.05 -2.04 33.97
CA ASP A 374 42.59 -2.19 35.35
C ASP A 374 42.34 -0.78 35.87
N LEU A 375 41.21 -0.60 36.55
CA LEU A 375 40.58 0.65 37.03
C LEU A 375 39.42 1.13 36.16
N MET A 376 38.24 0.53 36.36
CA MET A 376 37.05 1.24 36.83
C MET A 376 35.93 0.24 37.14
N GLY A 377 35.94 -0.27 38.38
CA GLY A 377 34.76 -0.86 39.01
C GLY A 377 34.00 0.21 39.79
N GLY A 378 32.72 0.39 39.50
CA GLY A 378 31.87 1.37 40.17
C GLY A 378 30.38 1.08 39.99
N ARG A 379 29.80 0.40 40.98
CA ARG A 379 28.35 0.24 41.27
C ARG A 379 27.55 1.53 41.10
N SER A 380 26.28 1.45 40.64
CA SER A 380 25.09 1.84 41.43
C SER A 380 23.74 1.62 40.70
N LYS A 381 22.86 0.84 41.34
CA LYS A 381 21.39 0.99 41.59
C LYS A 381 20.47 1.48 40.44
N SER A 382 19.56 0.63 39.94
CA SER A 382 18.16 0.45 40.40
C SER A 382 17.33 1.74 40.47
N PHE A 383 16.42 1.90 39.50
CA PHE A 383 15.28 2.82 39.58
C PHE A 383 14.01 2.03 39.19
N SER A 384 13.08 1.98 40.13
CA SER A 384 11.74 1.43 40.04
C SER A 384 10.77 2.55 40.47
N TYR A 385 9.51 2.46 40.03
CA TYR A 385 8.35 3.33 40.29
C TYR A 385 8.10 4.51 39.35
N MET A 386 7.06 4.39 38.53
CA MET A 386 5.88 5.29 38.55
C MET A 386 4.79 4.74 37.63
N LEU A 387 3.65 4.33 38.20
CA LEU A 387 2.32 4.39 37.60
C LEU A 387 1.33 4.44 38.76
N SER A 388 0.66 5.58 38.89
CA SER A 388 -0.58 5.79 39.62
C SER A 388 -1.57 6.48 38.68
#